data_AF-A0A8S0S2E8-F1
#
_entry.id   AF-A0A8S0S2E8-F1
#
_cell.length_a   1.000
_cell.length_b   1.000
_cell.length_c   1.000
_cell.angle_alpha   90.00
_cell.angle_beta   90.00
_cell.angle_gamma   90.00
#
_symmetry.space_group_name_H-M   'P 1'
#
loop_
_entity.id
_entity.type
_entity.pdbx_description
1 polymer ?
#
loop_
_entity_poly.entity_id
_entity_poly.type
_entity_poly.pdbx_seq_one_letter_code
_entity_poly.pdbx_strand_id
1 'polypeptide(L)'
;MESLLDKCDTLILNGEMIFAFYKAQDLSVGSFPVDDEDVNLAKSILDKAKSKRVKILLPSQVVVVDRFTYYGKNKVVAASAIPDGWTGVDIGPESVDLIKNALDSAKTVMWEGAETYEFGKFSRASETISKKVFELGDKGVKTFIGVETETGSSEIEYTRTVGAE
;
A
#
# COMPACT_ATOMS: atom_id res chain seq x y z
N MET A 1 -10.54 0.91 -7.06
CA MET A 1 -10.66 0.81 -5.58
C MET A 1 -12.09 0.63 -5.07
N GLU A 2 -13.06 1.53 -5.38
CA GLU A 2 -14.43 1.40 -4.83
C GLU A 2 -15.12 0.05 -5.14
N SER A 3 -14.95 -0.44 -6.37
CA SER A 3 -15.47 -1.74 -6.81
C SER A 3 -14.88 -2.95 -6.06
N LEU A 4 -13.73 -2.78 -5.40
CA LEU A 4 -13.08 -3.82 -4.61
C LEU A 4 -13.71 -3.96 -3.23
N LEU A 5 -14.30 -2.89 -2.69
CA LEU A 5 -14.95 -2.92 -1.38
C LEU A 5 -16.16 -3.87 -1.35
N ASP A 6 -16.70 -4.25 -2.51
CA ASP A 6 -17.76 -5.26 -2.63
C ASP A 6 -17.24 -6.70 -2.70
N LYS A 7 -15.92 -6.88 -2.82
CA LYS A 7 -15.29 -8.16 -3.15
C LYS A 7 -14.22 -8.61 -2.15
N CYS A 8 -13.81 -7.74 -1.23
CA CYS A 8 -12.76 -8.05 -0.26
C CYS A 8 -13.22 -7.84 1.19
N ASP A 9 -12.65 -8.64 2.10
CA ASP A 9 -12.81 -8.45 3.55
C ASP A 9 -11.82 -7.43 4.11
N THR A 10 -10.65 -7.32 3.47
CA THR A 10 -9.57 -6.40 3.85
C THR A 10 -9.02 -5.73 2.59
N LEU A 11 -8.91 -4.40 2.66
CA LEU A 11 -8.22 -3.58 1.67
C LEU A 11 -6.93 -3.05 2.30
N ILE A 12 -5.79 -3.51 1.77
CA ILE A 12 -4.46 -3.07 2.17
C ILE A 12 -4.04 -1.94 1.24
N LEU A 13 -3.64 -0.80 1.82
CA LEU A 13 -3.17 0.36 1.08
C LEU A 13 -1.68 0.56 1.33
N ASN A 14 -0.93 0.89 0.29
CA ASN A 14 0.51 1.15 0.34
C ASN A 14 0.90 2.14 -0.77
N GLY A 15 2.16 2.57 -0.81
CA GLY A 15 2.65 3.53 -1.80
C GLY A 15 2.14 4.95 -1.55
N GLU A 16 2.21 5.82 -2.55
CA GLU A 16 1.89 7.25 -2.42
C GLU A 16 0.44 7.52 -2.00
N MET A 17 -0.50 6.68 -2.43
CA MET A 17 -1.91 6.89 -2.14
C MET A 17 -2.22 6.97 -0.64
N ILE A 18 -1.40 6.36 0.23
CA ILE A 18 -1.64 6.38 1.68
C ILE A 18 -1.66 7.80 2.26
N PHE A 19 -0.95 8.77 1.64
CA PHE A 19 -0.90 10.15 2.14
C PHE A 19 -2.26 10.84 2.01
N ALA A 20 -3.04 10.55 0.96
CA ALA A 20 -4.42 11.02 0.86
C ALA A 20 -5.30 10.47 1.99
N PHE A 21 -5.13 9.19 2.35
CA PHE A 21 -5.85 8.58 3.47
C PHE A 21 -5.43 9.12 4.83
N TYR A 22 -4.15 9.47 5.01
CA TYR A 22 -3.67 10.12 6.23
C TYR A 22 -4.27 11.53 6.35
N LYS A 23 -4.21 12.34 5.30
CA LYS A 23 -4.82 13.68 5.27
C LYS A 23 -6.34 13.62 5.44
N ALA A 24 -7.00 12.60 4.91
CA ALA A 24 -8.43 12.33 5.13
C ALA A 24 -8.80 12.02 6.59
N GLN A 25 -7.83 11.54 7.38
CA GLN A 25 -7.94 11.28 8.82
C GLN A 25 -7.33 12.41 9.67
N ASP A 26 -7.16 13.61 9.09
CA ASP A 26 -6.60 14.80 9.73
C ASP A 26 -5.16 14.63 10.24
N LEU A 27 -4.38 13.72 9.65
CA LEU A 27 -2.96 13.54 9.95
C LEU A 27 -2.08 14.44 9.06
N SER A 28 -0.96 14.91 9.61
CA SER A 28 0.06 15.60 8.82
C SER A 28 0.75 14.63 7.86
N VAL A 29 0.97 15.09 6.62
CA VAL A 29 1.75 14.39 5.60
C VAL A 29 3.08 15.10 5.29
N GLY A 30 3.46 16.05 6.15
CA GLY A 30 4.66 16.88 5.97
C GLY A 30 4.59 17.67 4.66
N SER A 31 5.58 17.47 3.80
CA SER A 31 5.70 18.12 2.49
C SER A 31 5.28 17.22 1.32
N PHE A 32 4.64 16.07 1.59
CA PHE A 32 4.14 15.22 0.51
C PHE A 32 2.98 15.94 -0.23
N PRO A 33 3.03 16.07 -1.56
CA PRO A 33 1.96 16.71 -2.32
C PRO A 33 0.71 15.81 -2.34
N VAL A 34 -0.43 16.35 -1.93
CA VAL A 34 -1.71 15.62 -1.93
C VAL A 34 -2.82 16.55 -2.40
N ASP A 35 -3.45 16.19 -3.52
CA ASP A 35 -4.56 16.91 -4.11
C ASP A 35 -5.84 16.71 -3.29
N ASP A 36 -6.67 17.76 -3.19
CA ASP A 36 -7.89 17.71 -2.38
C ASP A 36 -8.94 16.73 -2.96
N GLU A 37 -8.89 16.47 -4.27
CA GLU A 37 -9.71 15.44 -4.92
C GLU A 37 -9.38 14.04 -4.38
N ASP A 38 -8.10 13.71 -4.22
CA ASP A 38 -7.66 12.43 -3.66
C ASP A 38 -8.06 12.30 -2.18
N VAL A 39 -7.97 13.39 -1.42
CA VAL A 39 -8.43 13.40 -0.02
C VAL A 39 -9.94 13.12 0.06
N ASN A 40 -10.73 13.75 -0.81
CA ASN A 40 -12.18 13.54 -0.85
C ASN A 40 -12.54 12.10 -1.26
N LEU A 41 -11.81 11.55 -2.23
CA LEU A 41 -11.95 10.15 -2.62
C LEU A 41 -11.59 9.21 -1.46
N ALA A 42 -10.47 9.45 -0.77
CA ALA A 42 -10.05 8.68 0.39
C ALA A 42 -11.09 8.71 1.51
N LYS A 43 -11.70 9.87 1.80
CA LYS A 43 -12.83 9.99 2.75
C LYS A 43 -14.02 9.12 2.34
N SER A 44 -14.45 9.23 1.08
CA SER A 44 -15.54 8.40 0.52
C SER A 44 -15.25 6.90 0.70
N ILE A 45 -14.02 6.48 0.45
CA ILE A 45 -13.61 5.08 0.56
C ILE A 45 -13.59 4.60 2.01
N LEU A 46 -13.06 5.41 2.93
CA LEU A 46 -13.07 5.11 4.37
C LEU A 46 -14.52 4.93 4.88
N ASP A 47 -15.43 5.82 4.48
CA ASP A 47 -16.84 5.76 4.85
C ASP A 47 -17.54 4.53 4.26
N LYS A 48 -17.32 4.26 2.96
CA LYS A 48 -17.87 3.08 2.28
C LYS A 48 -17.35 1.79 2.90
N ALA A 49 -16.06 1.70 3.18
CA ALA A 49 -15.46 0.53 3.82
C ALA A 49 -16.08 0.26 5.19
N LYS A 50 -16.28 1.30 6.01
CA LYS A 50 -16.99 1.20 7.29
C LYS A 50 -18.42 0.68 7.13
N SER A 51 -19.17 1.19 6.14
CA SER A 51 -20.54 0.75 5.86
C SER A 51 -20.63 -0.71 5.44
N LYS A 52 -19.62 -1.19 4.69
CA LYS A 52 -19.52 -2.56 4.17
C LYS A 52 -18.78 -3.51 5.11
N ARG A 53 -18.28 -3.02 6.26
CA ARG A 53 -17.44 -3.77 7.22
C ARG A 53 -16.15 -4.32 6.61
N VAL A 54 -15.62 -3.63 5.60
CA VAL A 54 -14.31 -3.92 5.02
C VAL A 54 -13.24 -3.31 5.92
N LYS A 55 -12.25 -4.12 6.30
CA LYS A 55 -11.10 -3.64 7.08
C LYS A 55 -10.16 -2.86 6.16
N ILE A 56 -9.97 -1.58 6.44
CA ILE A 56 -8.90 -0.79 5.81
C ILE A 56 -7.64 -0.97 6.63
N LEU A 57 -6.56 -1.37 5.98
CA LEU A 57 -5.25 -1.51 6.58
C LEU A 57 -4.31 -0.49 5.95
N LEU A 58 -3.90 0.48 6.77
CA LEU A 58 -2.93 1.52 6.42
C LEU A 58 -1.62 1.28 7.18
N PRO A 59 -0.46 1.62 6.58
CA PRO A 59 0.83 1.57 7.27
C PRO A 59 0.81 2.44 8.54
N SER A 60 1.36 1.96 9.64
CA SER A 60 1.47 2.71 10.91
C SER A 60 2.74 3.55 11.00
N GLN A 61 3.76 3.19 10.22
CA GLN A 61 5.04 3.85 10.08
C GLN A 61 5.37 4.12 8.62
N VAL A 62 6.07 5.23 8.38
CA VAL A 62 6.62 5.61 7.09
C VAL A 62 8.11 5.94 7.19
N VAL A 63 8.84 5.68 6.12
CA VAL A 63 10.19 6.20 5.89
C VAL A 63 10.04 7.57 5.26
N VAL A 64 10.68 8.57 5.85
CA VAL A 64 10.64 9.96 5.37
C VAL A 64 12.03 10.48 5.07
N VAL A 65 12.13 11.40 4.11
CA VAL A 65 13.37 12.11 3.75
C VAL A 65 13.21 13.62 3.88
N ASP A 66 14.31 14.31 4.19
CA ASP A 66 14.36 15.79 4.18
C ASP A 66 14.47 16.38 2.76
N ARG A 67 14.97 15.57 1.81
CA ARG A 67 15.09 15.91 0.39
C ARG A 67 15.28 14.65 -0.46
N PHE A 68 14.75 14.65 -1.67
CA PHE A 68 14.93 13.57 -2.66
C PHE A 68 16.31 13.62 -3.33
N THR A 69 17.36 13.36 -2.55
CA THR A 69 18.73 13.26 -3.09
C THR A 69 19.49 12.10 -2.44
N TYR A 70 20.57 11.66 -3.07
CA TYR A 70 21.42 10.59 -2.52
C TYR A 70 21.95 10.86 -1.10
N TYR A 71 22.14 12.14 -0.75
CA TYR A 71 22.64 12.63 0.53
C TYR A 71 21.52 13.09 1.49
N GLY A 72 20.25 12.93 1.11
CA GLY A 72 19.13 13.23 1.98
C GLY A 72 19.18 12.42 3.27
N LYS A 73 18.85 13.05 4.38
CA LYS A 73 18.65 12.34 5.65
C LYS A 73 17.34 11.58 5.54
N ASN A 74 17.32 10.36 6.07
CA ASN A 74 16.10 9.57 6.20
C ASN A 74 15.89 9.14 7.65
N LYS A 75 14.64 8.87 7.99
CA LYS A 75 14.24 8.26 9.27
C LYS A 75 12.90 7.56 9.13
N VAL A 76 12.64 6.63 10.04
CA VAL A 76 11.31 6.04 10.22
C VAL A 76 10.55 6.88 11.24
N VAL A 77 9.29 7.20 10.95
CA VAL A 77 8.39 7.90 11.85
C VAL A 77 7.03 7.21 11.87
N ALA A 78 6.25 7.42 12.93
CA ALA A 78 4.84 7.06 12.92
C ALA A 78 4.09 7.89 11.85
N ALA A 79 3.10 7.29 11.19
CA ALA A 79 2.28 7.97 10.19
C ALA A 79 1.55 9.19 10.77
N SER A 80 1.24 9.17 12.08
CA SER A 80 0.64 10.30 12.79
C SER A 80 1.64 11.40 13.21
N ALA A 81 2.92 11.26 12.88
CA ALA A 81 4.00 12.13 13.35
C ALA A 81 5.02 12.47 12.24
N ILE A 82 4.54 12.58 11.00
CA ILE A 82 5.36 13.05 9.87
C ILE A 82 5.70 14.53 10.10
N PRO A 83 7.00 14.90 10.22
CA PRO A 83 7.37 16.29 10.48
C PRO A 83 7.25 17.17 9.24
N ASP A 84 6.97 18.45 9.45
CA ASP A 84 6.99 19.46 8.39
C ASP A 84 8.35 19.53 7.68
N GLY A 85 8.32 19.72 6.36
CA GLY A 85 9.53 19.73 5.52
C GLY A 85 10.05 18.33 5.15
N TRP A 86 9.45 17.26 5.67
CA TRP A 86 9.79 15.88 5.33
C TRP A 86 8.72 15.29 4.42
N THR A 87 9.14 14.40 3.52
CA THR A 87 8.24 13.72 2.58
C THR A 87 8.42 12.22 2.70
N GLY A 88 7.32 11.48 2.62
CA GLY A 88 7.35 10.01 2.71
C GLY A 88 7.79 9.38 1.39
N VAL A 89 8.55 8.30 1.49
CA VAL A 89 9.17 7.62 0.33
C VAL A 89 9.06 6.10 0.36
N ASP A 90 8.76 5.52 1.51
CA ASP A 90 8.53 4.09 1.69
C ASP A 90 7.78 3.89 3.01
N ILE A 91 7.38 2.66 3.35
CA ILE A 91 6.80 2.32 4.64
C ILE A 91 7.85 1.76 5.62
N GLY A 92 7.60 1.97 6.92
CA GLY A 92 8.48 1.49 7.98
C GLY A 92 8.41 -0.04 8.18
N PRO A 93 9.39 -0.64 8.86
CA PRO A 93 9.46 -2.08 9.09
C PRO A 93 8.24 -2.64 9.85
N GLU A 94 7.69 -1.90 10.81
CA GLU A 94 6.49 -2.37 11.54
C GLU A 94 5.27 -2.42 10.63
N SER A 95 5.13 -1.47 9.69
CA SER A 95 4.08 -1.49 8.68
C SER A 95 4.22 -2.69 7.75
N VAL A 96 5.46 -3.03 7.36
CA VAL A 96 5.75 -4.21 6.53
C VAL A 96 5.30 -5.48 7.25
N ASP A 97 5.63 -5.63 8.53
CA ASP A 97 5.20 -6.79 9.31
C ASP A 97 3.69 -6.83 9.53
N LEU A 98 3.05 -5.68 9.75
CA LEU A 98 1.60 -5.57 9.86
C LEU A 98 0.91 -6.05 8.56
N ILE A 99 1.42 -5.64 7.39
CA ILE A 99 0.91 -6.07 6.08
C ILE A 99 1.15 -7.57 5.88
N LYS A 100 2.36 -8.07 6.16
CA LYS A 100 2.69 -9.50 6.05
C LYS A 100 1.78 -10.38 6.90
N ASN A 101 1.50 -9.96 8.14
CA ASN A 101 0.60 -10.67 9.04
C ASN A 101 -0.83 -10.71 8.51
N ALA A 102 -1.30 -9.62 7.89
CA ALA A 102 -2.62 -9.62 7.23
C ALA A 102 -2.64 -10.58 6.03
N LEU A 103 -1.59 -10.56 5.21
CA LEU A 103 -1.43 -11.47 4.07
C LEU A 103 -1.39 -12.95 4.48
N ASP A 104 -0.76 -13.28 5.61
CA ASP A 104 -0.70 -14.67 6.13
C ASP A 104 -2.07 -15.26 6.48
N SER A 105 -3.06 -14.40 6.76
CA SER A 105 -4.44 -14.84 7.02
C SER A 105 -5.31 -14.93 5.76
N ALA A 106 -4.80 -14.49 4.61
CA ALA A 106 -5.57 -14.39 3.38
C ALA A 106 -5.69 -15.75 2.67
N LYS A 107 -6.91 -16.06 2.21
CA LYS A 107 -7.18 -17.23 1.34
C LYS A 107 -7.10 -16.88 -0.15
N THR A 108 -7.32 -15.62 -0.46
CA THR A 108 -7.24 -15.03 -1.80
C THR A 108 -6.56 -13.68 -1.67
N VAL A 109 -5.60 -13.39 -2.56
CA VAL A 109 -4.91 -12.11 -2.65
C VAL A 109 -5.09 -11.57 -4.06
N MET A 110 -5.55 -10.33 -4.16
CA MET A 110 -5.48 -9.55 -5.39
C MET A 110 -4.48 -8.43 -5.15
N TRP A 111 -3.42 -8.37 -5.95
CA TRP A 111 -2.33 -7.42 -5.79
C TRP A 111 -2.09 -6.68 -7.09
N GLU A 112 -2.36 -5.38 -7.08
CA GLU A 112 -1.87 -4.43 -8.08
C GLU A 112 -0.54 -3.91 -7.52
N GLY A 113 0.54 -4.08 -8.27
CA GLY A 113 1.92 -3.85 -7.82
C GLY A 113 2.17 -2.55 -7.05
N ALA A 114 3.27 -2.49 -6.30
CA ALA A 114 3.72 -1.22 -5.72
C ALA A 114 4.63 -0.50 -6.71
N GLU A 115 4.51 0.82 -6.80
CA GLU A 115 5.42 1.66 -7.57
C GLU A 115 6.87 1.48 -7.06
N THR A 116 7.82 1.43 -8.00
CA THR A 116 9.24 1.34 -7.69
C THR A 116 9.88 2.72 -7.84
N TYR A 117 10.37 3.29 -6.74
CA TYR A 117 11.19 4.49 -6.83
C TYR A 117 12.56 4.17 -7.44
N GLU A 118 12.97 4.99 -8.43
CA GLU A 118 14.28 4.85 -9.11
C GLU A 118 15.48 4.92 -8.15
N PHE A 119 15.30 5.53 -6.97
CA PHE A 119 16.29 5.53 -5.90
C PHE A 119 16.17 4.27 -5.05
N GLY A 120 16.88 3.19 -5.43
CA GLY A 120 16.84 1.85 -4.80
C GLY A 120 17.13 1.73 -3.28
N LYS A 121 17.22 2.84 -2.54
CA LYS A 121 17.15 2.85 -1.06
C LYS A 121 15.71 2.79 -0.55
N PHE A 122 14.70 3.11 -1.37
CA PHE A 122 13.30 3.31 -0.96
C PHE A 122 12.30 2.34 -1.63
N SER A 123 12.79 1.20 -2.14
CA SER A 123 11.96 0.13 -2.74
C SER A 123 11.80 -1.10 -1.83
N ARG A 124 12.38 -1.07 -0.62
CA ARG A 124 12.59 -2.27 0.19
C ARG A 124 11.27 -2.85 0.69
N ALA A 125 10.32 -2.02 1.11
CA ALA A 125 9.04 -2.53 1.55
C ALA A 125 8.25 -3.13 0.39
N SER A 126 8.21 -2.44 -0.76
CA SER A 126 7.58 -2.90 -2.00
C SER A 126 8.12 -4.27 -2.43
N GLU A 127 9.44 -4.44 -2.44
CA GLU A 127 10.09 -5.73 -2.75
C GLU A 127 9.73 -6.82 -1.73
N THR A 128 9.66 -6.46 -0.44
CA THR A 128 9.35 -7.42 0.63
C THR A 128 7.90 -7.90 0.56
N ILE A 129 6.95 -6.98 0.31
CA ILE A 129 5.54 -7.31 0.15
C ILE A 129 5.32 -8.12 -1.12
N SER A 130 5.94 -7.72 -2.24
CA SER A 130 5.92 -8.47 -3.50
C SER A 130 6.35 -9.92 -3.29
N LYS A 131 7.53 -10.15 -2.71
CA LYS A 131 8.04 -11.49 -2.39
C LYS A 131 7.05 -12.28 -1.52
N LYS A 132 6.45 -11.66 -0.52
CA LYS A 132 5.44 -12.30 0.33
C LYS A 132 4.21 -12.76 -0.46
N VAL A 133 3.72 -11.94 -1.38
CA VAL A 133 2.57 -12.27 -2.24
C VAL A 133 2.88 -13.47 -3.14
N PHE A 134 4.09 -13.52 -3.73
CA PHE A 134 4.55 -14.67 -4.52
C PHE A 134 4.69 -15.94 -3.67
N GLU A 135 5.29 -15.85 -2.48
CA GLU A 135 5.43 -16.97 -1.54
C GLU A 135 4.08 -17.56 -1.12
N LEU A 136 3.03 -16.73 -0.98
CA LEU A 136 1.68 -17.21 -0.67
C LEU A 136 1.09 -17.99 -1.84
N GLY A 137 1.31 -17.52 -3.07
CA GLY A 137 0.95 -18.25 -4.29
C GLY A 137 1.66 -19.62 -4.37
N ASP A 138 2.94 -19.68 -3.99
CA ASP A 138 3.68 -20.94 -3.87
C ASP A 138 3.06 -21.92 -2.84
N LYS A 139 2.47 -21.37 -1.77
CA LYS A 139 1.80 -22.14 -0.70
C LYS A 139 0.33 -22.47 -0.98
N GLY A 140 -0.18 -22.15 -2.18
CA GLY A 140 -1.53 -22.49 -2.61
C GLY A 140 -2.62 -21.46 -2.28
N VAL A 141 -2.25 -20.28 -1.78
CA VAL A 141 -3.19 -19.15 -1.71
C VAL A 141 -3.53 -18.70 -3.13
N LYS A 142 -4.82 -18.43 -3.39
CA LYS A 142 -5.24 -17.93 -4.71
C LYS A 142 -4.74 -16.50 -4.89
N THR A 143 -3.75 -16.31 -5.75
CA THR A 143 -3.14 -15.00 -5.97
C THR A 143 -3.42 -14.52 -7.39
N PHE A 144 -3.94 -13.30 -7.50
CA PHE A 144 -4.15 -12.55 -8.74
C PHE A 144 -3.22 -11.34 -8.71
N ILE A 145 -2.30 -11.25 -9.68
CA ILE A 145 -1.40 -10.10 -9.80
C ILE A 145 -1.82 -9.28 -11.01
N GLY A 146 -2.21 -8.04 -10.75
CA GLY A 146 -2.46 -7.03 -11.76
C GLY A 146 -1.15 -6.33 -12.11
N VAL A 147 -0.81 -6.31 -13.39
CA VAL A 147 0.24 -5.45 -13.95
C VAL A 147 -0.42 -4.36 -14.77
N GLU A 148 0.08 -3.16 -14.60
CA GLU A 148 -0.26 -2.06 -15.49
C GLU A 148 0.49 -2.22 -16.80
N THR A 149 -0.26 -2.35 -17.89
CA THR A 149 0.29 -2.39 -19.25
C THR A 149 0.54 -0.97 -19.75
N GLU A 150 1.41 -0.79 -20.75
CA GLU A 150 1.72 0.52 -21.35
C GLU A 150 0.48 1.32 -21.81
N THR A 151 -0.67 0.66 -21.95
CA THR A 151 -1.97 1.23 -22.33
C THR A 151 -2.83 1.68 -21.14
N GLY A 152 -2.35 1.58 -19.91
CA GLY A 152 -3.09 1.93 -18.68
C GLY A 152 -4.18 0.91 -18.31
N SER A 153 -4.18 -0.27 -18.93
CA SER A 153 -5.07 -1.38 -18.57
C SER A 153 -4.38 -2.32 -17.59
N SER A 154 -5.07 -2.65 -16.49
CA SER A 154 -4.63 -3.73 -15.59
C SER A 154 -5.03 -5.08 -16.19
N GLU A 155 -4.06 -5.89 -16.57
CA GLU A 155 -4.28 -7.29 -16.94
C GLU A 155 -3.83 -8.22 -15.79
N ILE A 156 -4.56 -9.31 -15.59
CA ILE A 156 -4.14 -10.36 -14.65
C ILE A 156 -3.08 -11.21 -15.34
N GLU A 157 -1.81 -10.94 -15.05
CA GLU A 157 -0.69 -11.64 -15.70
C GLU A 157 -0.30 -12.93 -14.96
N TYR A 158 -0.61 -13.01 -13.67
CA TYR A 158 -0.32 -14.18 -12.85
C TYR A 158 -1.55 -14.63 -12.08
N THR A 159 -2.08 -15.80 -12.44
CA THR A 159 -3.05 -16.54 -11.61
C THR A 159 -2.39 -17.85 -11.19
N ARG A 160 -2.10 -18.00 -9.90
CA ARG A 160 -1.71 -19.30 -9.34
C ARG A 160 -2.76 -19.76 -8.36
N THR A 161 -3.40 -20.87 -8.70
CA THR A 161 -4.22 -21.65 -7.79
C THR A 161 -3.53 -22.99 -7.65
N VAL A 162 -2.90 -23.27 -6.50
CA VAL A 162 -2.37 -24.61 -6.25
C VAL A 162 -3.43 -25.37 -5.46
N GLY A 163 -4.15 -26.27 -6.15
CA GLY A 163 -4.90 -27.38 -5.56
C GLY A 163 -6.23 -27.07 -4.87
N ALA A 164 -7.34 -27.34 -5.56
CA ALA A 164 -8.29 -28.30 -5.05
C ALA A 164 -8.43 -29.36 -6.15
N GLU A 165 -7.91 -30.56 -5.90
CA GLU A 165 -8.40 -31.77 -6.58
C GLU A 165 -9.87 -32.00 -6.19
#